data_AF-A0A2V5U6D3-F1
#
_entry.id   AF-A0A2V5U6D3-F1
#
_cell.length_a   1.000
_cell.length_b   1.000
_cell.length_c   1.000
_cell.angle_alpha   90.00
_cell.angle_beta   90.00
_cell.angle_gamma   90.00
#
_symmetry.space_group_name_H-M   'P 1'
#
loop_
_entity.id
_entity.type
_entity.pdbx_description
1 polymer ?
#
loop_
_entity_poly.entity_id
_entity_poly.type
_entity_poly.pdbx_seq_one_letter_code
_entity_poly.pdbx_strand_id
1 'polypeptide(L)'
;MSYDPSKRCTQLILFQAQQDQATELVVRTSGAPIRYKVAEAWHKWQSPGPEHAASIIEQIGRLAGFAKRPFPKEGLIDMPYSGVRLLWVVRMASADGDCILTPVEQ
;
A
#
# COMPACT_ATOMS: atom_id res chain seq x y z
N MET A 1 -24.45 -1.22 -1.17
CA MET A 1 -23.00 -1.16 -0.90
C MET A 1 -22.47 0.09 -1.56
N SER A 2 -21.91 1.04 -0.79
CA SER A 2 -21.32 2.26 -1.37
C SER A 2 -20.02 1.88 -2.08
N TYR A 3 -19.86 2.32 -3.34
CA TYR A 3 -18.61 2.18 -4.07
C TYR A 3 -17.56 3.09 -3.41
N ASP A 4 -16.50 2.50 -2.86
CA ASP A 4 -15.34 3.23 -2.35
C ASP A 4 -14.16 3.02 -3.33
N PRO A 5 -13.91 3.99 -4.23
CA PRO A 5 -12.80 3.91 -5.18
C PRO A 5 -11.44 3.72 -4.49
N SER A 6 -11.25 4.30 -3.30
CA SER A 6 -9.98 4.23 -2.57
C SER A 6 -9.70 2.82 -2.07
N LYS A 7 -10.72 2.11 -1.56
CA LYS A 7 -10.62 0.72 -1.14
C LYS A 7 -10.26 -0.19 -2.32
N ARG A 8 -10.96 -0.04 -3.45
CA ARG A 8 -10.68 -0.84 -4.65
C ARG A 8 -9.28 -0.58 -5.19
N CYS A 9 -8.86 0.69 -5.30
CA CYS A 9 -7.52 1.04 -5.77
C CYS A 9 -6.44 0.47 -4.86
N THR A 10 -6.60 0.59 -3.54
CA THR A 10 -5.64 0.04 -2.56
C THR A 10 -5.44 -1.46 -2.77
N GLN A 11 -6.52 -2.22 -2.90
CA GLN A 11 -6.43 -3.67 -3.11
C GLN A 11 -5.78 -4.03 -4.46
N LEU A 12 -6.08 -3.28 -5.53
CA LEU A 12 -5.48 -3.49 -6.85
C LEU A 12 -3.97 -3.21 -6.85
N ILE A 13 -3.52 -2.16 -6.16
CA ILE A 13 -2.09 -1.82 -6.05
C ILE A 13 -1.34 -2.93 -5.30
N LEU A 14 -1.87 -3.38 -4.16
CA LEU A 14 -1.29 -4.47 -3.38
C LEU A 14 -1.22 -5.77 -4.19
N PHE A 15 -2.31 -6.09 -4.90
CA PHE A 15 -2.38 -7.28 -5.75
C PHE A 15 -1.38 -7.23 -6.90
N GLN A 16 -1.36 -6.14 -7.67
CA GLN A 16 -0.43 -5.97 -8.80
C GLN A 16 1.03 -6.05 -8.34
N ALA A 17 1.39 -5.31 -7.29
CA ALA A 17 2.75 -5.34 -6.75
C ALA A 17 3.16 -6.75 -6.30
N GLN A 18 2.25 -7.52 -5.69
CA GLN A 18 2.57 -8.89 -5.25
C GLN A 18 2.72 -9.84 -6.45
N GLN A 19 1.85 -9.73 -7.46
CA GLN A 19 1.93 -10.53 -8.69
C GLN A 19 3.23 -10.25 -9.45
N ASP A 20 3.66 -9.00 -9.49
CA ASP A 20 4.92 -8.58 -10.12
C ASP A 20 6.15 -8.89 -9.26
N GLN A 21 5.99 -9.61 -8.14
CA GLN A 21 7.07 -9.94 -7.20
C GLN A 21 7.82 -8.70 -6.68
N ALA A 22 7.09 -7.63 -6.39
CA ALA A 22 7.67 -6.42 -5.85
C ALA A 22 8.26 -6.65 -4.46
N THR A 23 9.51 -6.25 -4.29
CA THR A 23 10.26 -6.31 -3.02
C THR A 23 9.93 -5.13 -2.11
N GLU A 24 9.42 -4.04 -2.68
CA GLU A 24 9.06 -2.83 -1.96
C GLU A 24 7.95 -2.11 -2.72
N LEU A 25 6.95 -1.61 -2.01
CA LEU A 25 5.90 -0.72 -2.51
C LEU A 25 5.90 0.53 -1.64
N VAL A 26 5.96 1.70 -2.27
CA VAL A 26 6.02 2.99 -1.60
C VAL A 26 4.84 3.84 -2.05
N VAL A 27 4.07 4.33 -1.08
CA VAL A 27 2.95 5.25 -1.28
C VAL A 27 3.25 6.58 -0.57
N ARG A 28 3.07 7.69 -1.30
CA ARG A 28 3.36 9.07 -0.88
C ARG A 28 2.20 9.99 -1.23
N THR A 29 1.98 11.01 -0.41
CA THR A 29 0.94 12.03 -0.66
C THR A 29 1.33 13.07 -1.72
N SER A 30 2.59 13.11 -2.15
CA SER A 30 3.11 14.11 -3.09
C SER A 30 4.06 13.49 -4.13
N GLY A 31 4.24 14.16 -5.28
CA GLY A 31 5.15 13.75 -6.35
C GLY A 31 4.62 12.60 -7.20
N ALA A 32 5.41 11.52 -7.34
CA ALA A 32 4.96 10.25 -7.93
C ALA A 32 4.38 9.38 -6.79
N PRO A 33 3.05 9.35 -6.62
CA PRO A 33 2.45 8.95 -5.35
C PRO A 33 2.57 7.46 -5.07
N ILE A 34 2.73 6.61 -6.09
CA ILE A 34 2.80 5.16 -5.93
C ILE A 34 3.88 4.59 -6.83
N ARG A 35 4.83 3.86 -6.24
CA ARG A 35 5.91 3.16 -6.96
C ARG A 35 6.23 1.85 -6.27
N TYR A 36 6.65 0.85 -7.04
CA TYR A 36 7.05 -0.46 -6.52
C TYR A 36 8.36 -0.92 -7.17
N LYS A 37 9.11 -1.76 -6.48
CA LYS A 37 10.46 -2.19 -6.88
C LYS A 37 10.46 -3.68 -7.26
N VAL A 38 10.77 -3.97 -8.53
CA VAL A 38 10.88 -5.34 -9.08
C VAL A 38 12.27 -5.50 -9.66
N ALA A 39 12.98 -6.59 -9.29
CA ALA A 39 14.33 -6.87 -9.80
C ALA A 39 15.25 -5.62 -9.77
N GLU A 40 15.22 -4.89 -8.65
CA GLU A 40 15.95 -3.64 -8.41
C GLU A 40 15.49 -2.38 -9.17
N ALA A 41 14.59 -2.52 -10.15
CA ALA A 41 14.03 -1.40 -10.89
C ALA A 41 12.77 -0.81 -10.22
N TRP A 42 12.66 0.51 -10.24
CA TRP A 42 11.46 1.21 -9.76
C TRP A 42 10.44 1.38 -10.89
N HIS A 43 9.24 0.86 -10.66
CA HIS A 43 8.09 0.99 -11.54
C HIS A 43 7.09 1.96 -10.94
N LYS A 44 6.58 2.89 -11.76
CA LYS A 44 5.51 3.80 -11.35
C LYS A 44 4.18 3.12 -11.55
N TRP A 45 3.32 3.12 -10.53
CA TRP A 45 1.94 2.74 -10.73
C TRP A 45 1.16 3.99 -11.15
N GLN A 46 0.62 3.97 -12.36
CA GLN A 46 -0.21 5.07 -12.85
C GLN A 46 -1.59 4.98 -12.22
N SER A 47 -1.79 5.69 -11.10
CA SER A 47 -3.11 5.82 -10.51
C SER A 47 -3.99 6.70 -11.38
N PRO A 48 -5.27 6.34 -11.60
CA PRO A 48 -6.26 7.35 -11.90
C PRO A 48 -6.36 8.28 -10.68
N GLY A 49 -5.86 9.50 -10.84
CA GLY A 49 -5.99 10.57 -9.86
C GLY A 49 -4.94 10.54 -8.73
N PRO A 50 -3.89 11.40 -8.76
CA PRO A 50 -2.96 11.58 -7.64
C PRO A 50 -3.65 12.06 -6.35
N GLU A 51 -4.84 12.67 -6.45
CA GLU A 51 -5.67 13.13 -5.34
C GLU A 51 -6.09 12.01 -4.37
N HIS A 52 -6.04 10.75 -4.78
CA HIS A 52 -6.45 9.62 -3.95
C HIS A 52 -5.35 9.08 -3.04
N ALA A 53 -4.11 9.56 -3.14
CA ALA A 53 -2.98 9.00 -2.41
C ALA A 53 -3.18 9.03 -0.88
N ALA A 54 -3.72 10.13 -0.34
CA ALA A 54 -4.04 10.25 1.08
C ALA A 54 -5.08 9.21 1.52
N SER A 55 -6.15 9.04 0.74
CA SER A 55 -7.19 8.04 1.00
C SER A 55 -6.63 6.61 0.90
N ILE A 56 -5.71 6.33 -0.04
CA ILE A 56 -5.04 5.03 -0.16
C ILE A 56 -4.18 4.75 1.09
N ILE A 57 -3.39 5.71 1.55
CA ILE A 57 -2.59 5.57 2.78
C ILE A 57 -3.51 5.30 3.98
N GLU A 58 -4.63 6.00 4.08
CA GLU A 58 -5.61 5.77 5.14
C GLU A 58 -6.20 4.35 5.10
N GLN A 59 -6.55 3.85 3.90
CA GLN A 59 -7.03 2.47 3.72
C GLN A 59 -5.94 1.45 4.07
N ILE A 60 -4.69 1.68 3.67
CA ILE A 60 -3.55 0.83 4.04
C ILE A 60 -3.41 0.78 5.57
N GLY A 61 -3.47 1.94 6.24
CA GLY A 61 -3.42 2.02 7.70
C GLY A 61 -4.57 1.30 8.39
N ARG A 62 -5.78 1.34 7.81
CA ARG A 62 -6.93 0.54 8.27
C ARG A 62 -6.65 -0.95 8.16
N LEU A 63 -6.17 -1.42 7.01
CA LEU A 63 -5.87 -2.83 6.76
C LEU A 63 -4.73 -3.34 7.66
N ALA A 64 -3.74 -2.49 7.95
CA ALA A 64 -2.60 -2.79 8.81
C ALA A 64 -2.89 -2.64 10.32
N GLY A 65 -4.11 -2.24 10.72
CA GLY A 65 -4.51 -2.12 12.12
C GLY A 65 -3.87 -0.94 12.88
N PHE A 66 -3.56 0.17 12.21
CA PHE A 66 -2.87 1.35 12.80
C PHE A 66 -3.69 2.19 13.78
N ALA A 67 -4.88 1.75 14.19
CA ALA A 67 -5.81 2.52 15.00
C ALA A 67 -5.14 3.10 16.26
N LYS A 68 -5.10 4.45 16.33
CA LYS A 68 -4.60 5.28 17.46
C LYS A 68 -3.16 5.01 17.93
N ARG A 69 -2.33 4.30 17.17
CA ARG A 69 -0.91 4.13 17.52
C ARG A 69 -0.14 5.44 17.27
N PRO A 70 0.86 5.80 18.09
CA PRO A 70 1.82 6.85 17.74
C PRO A 70 2.75 6.37 16.61
N PHE A 71 3.45 7.29 15.96
CA PHE A 71 4.52 6.94 15.03
C PHE A 71 5.83 6.63 15.79
N PRO A 72 6.73 5.78 15.26
CA PRO A 72 6.56 4.99 14.03
C PRO A 72 5.52 3.87 14.18
N LYS A 73 4.84 3.53 13.09
CA LYS A 73 3.85 2.44 13.04
C LYS A 73 4.34 1.30 12.18
N GLU A 74 4.16 0.09 12.68
CA GLU A 74 4.33 -1.14 11.94
C GLU A 74 3.10 -2.04 12.14
N GLY A 75 2.71 -2.76 11.09
CA GLY A 75 1.52 -3.59 11.06
C GLY A 75 1.50 -4.51 9.85
N LEU A 76 0.59 -5.47 9.88
CA LEU A 76 0.48 -6.52 8.88
C LEU A 76 -0.84 -6.36 8.13
N ILE A 77 -0.77 -6.33 6.80
CA ILE A 77 -1.92 -6.60 5.96
C ILE A 77 -1.91 -8.09 5.67
N ASP A 78 -2.99 -8.76 6.05
CA ASP A 78 -3.25 -10.15 5.76
C ASP A 78 -4.72 -10.29 5.36
N MET A 79 -4.97 -10.45 4.06
CA MET A 79 -6.34 -10.57 3.57
C MET A 79 -6.46 -11.38 2.27
N PRO A 80 -7.58 -12.09 2.06
CA PRO A 80 -7.87 -12.70 0.77
C PRO A 80 -8.31 -11.64 -0.26
N TYR A 81 -7.82 -11.76 -1.49
CA TYR A 81 -8.24 -10.93 -2.62
C TYR A 81 -8.06 -11.69 -3.95
N SER A 82 -9.12 -11.79 -4.75
CA SER A 82 -9.06 -12.41 -6.09
C SER A 82 -8.39 -13.81 -6.14
N GLY A 83 -8.65 -14.64 -5.13
CA GLY A 83 -8.08 -16.00 -5.05
C GLY A 83 -6.63 -16.09 -4.54
N VAL A 84 -5.98 -14.96 -4.22
CA VAL A 84 -4.67 -14.93 -3.56
C VAL A 84 -4.77 -14.33 -2.16
N ARG A 85 -3.76 -14.60 -1.33
CA ARG A 85 -3.59 -13.96 -0.02
C ARG A 85 -2.61 -12.81 -0.14
N LEU A 86 -3.07 -11.59 0.06
CA LEU A 86 -2.22 -10.40 0.10
C LEU A 86 -1.55 -10.35 1.47
N LEU A 87 -0.21 -10.32 1.49
CA LEU A 87 0.58 -10.39 2.72
C LEU A 87 1.72 -9.37 2.70
N TRP A 88 1.56 -8.29 3.48
CA TRP A 88 2.46 -7.14 3.48
C TRP A 88 2.74 -6.62 4.87
N VAL A 89 4.00 -6.37 5.20
CA VAL A 89 4.38 -5.54 6.36
C VAL A 89 4.33 -4.09 5.92
N VAL A 90 3.59 -3.28 6.68
CA VAL A 90 3.43 -1.84 6.44
C VAL A 90 4.20 -1.08 7.51
N ARG A 91 4.98 -0.09 7.08
CA ARG A 91 5.76 0.81 7.95
C ARG A 91 5.48 2.27 7.59
N MET A 92 5.27 3.08 8.62
CA MET A 92 5.17 4.54 8.50
C MET A 92 5.98 5.21 9.62
N ALA A 93 6.91 6.09 9.25
CA ALA A 93 7.78 6.78 10.22
C ALA A 93 7.12 8.04 10.83
N SER A 94 6.21 8.69 10.10
CA SER A 94 5.50 9.90 10.50
C SER A 94 4.19 10.04 9.73
N ALA A 95 3.37 11.05 10.06
CA ALA A 95 2.11 11.31 9.38
C ALA A 95 2.29 11.73 7.92
N ASP A 96 3.33 12.51 7.64
CA ASP A 96 3.67 13.03 6.31
C ASP A 96 4.75 12.22 5.59
N GLY A 97 5.19 11.12 6.23
CA GLY A 97 6.24 10.25 5.72
C GLY A 97 5.74 9.24 4.70
N ASP A 98 6.70 8.56 4.07
CA ASP A 98 6.41 7.46 3.17
C ASP A 98 5.66 6.32 3.89
N CYS A 99 4.63 5.81 3.24
CA CYS A 99 4.03 4.53 3.59
C CYS A 99 4.76 3.44 2.79
N ILE A 100 5.57 2.64 3.47
CA ILE A 100 6.43 1.62 2.88
C ILE A 100 5.85 0.26 3.18
N LEU A 101 5.68 -0.57 2.16
CA LEU A 101 5.18 -1.92 2.25
C LEU A 101 6.23 -2.89 1.70
N THR A 102 6.53 -3.93 2.46
CA THR A 102 7.41 -5.03 2.03
C THR A 102 6.63 -6.34 2.07
N PRO A 103 6.78 -7.23 1.08
CA PRO A 103 6.11 -8.51 1.09
C PRO A 103 6.59 -9.33 2.30
N VAL A 104 5.71 -10.13 2.86
CA VAL A 104 6.12 -11.19 3.80
C VAL A 104 6.55 -12.38 2.96
N GLU A 105 7.73 -12.94 3.22
CA GLU A 105 8.16 -14.18 2.57
C GLU A 105 7.10 -15.27 2.83
N GLN A 106 6.57 -15.83 1.74
CA GLN A 106 5.58 -16.91 1.76
C GLN A 106 6.26 -18.27 1.55
#